data_AF-A0A956P544-F1
#
_entry.id   AF-A0A956P544-F1
#
_cell.length_a   1.000
_cell.length_b   1.000
_cell.length_c   1.000
_cell.angle_alpha   90.00
_cell.angle_beta   90.00
_cell.angle_gamma   90.00
#
_symmetry.space_group_name_H-M   'P 1'
#
loop_
_entity.id
_entity.type
_entity.pdbx_description
1 polymer ?
#
loop_
_entity_poly.entity_id
_entity_poly.type
_entity_poly.pdbx_seq_one_letter_code
_entity_poly.pdbx_strand_id
1 'polypeptide(L)'
;PLALLALLGAAHLALGYREAPRWPLRAAGIVGCLAVAFLCKEVVGVFGAVVVLLAVAGWPIPRVPAPVERTRVIALALAALLVALAVGAMILAVRSGPEATGYGMAYGSAGLSPARLWHNLVATTLPVRPEGRAALALLYPANLVLVALAMLGLHGWRPADARVRGWALGLGLLLPLLGALAYWPWPKFDAFYGLPFFVGPALLLGGAVTVLGARGGAAARWGRGAALVAVGYAVIPALRSVDAAAARLRLDQSAAAIIARLGPADTVLVLGPTASDRRLPVAAAELHDYAIATHLVAADRAPTVLDVPCERYAPGASPRYAYLSYSYGCGRFPEPGLRLASPYPWRDWLTLTPHVDTLAVDLDGAPIRALLQAP
;
A
#
# COMPACT_ATOMS: atom_id res chain seq x y z
N PRO A 1 -10.09 -3.67 -7.94
CA PRO A 1 -11.46 -4.25 -7.80
C PRO A 1 -11.53 -5.72 -8.23
N LEU A 2 -11.15 -6.03 -9.47
CA LEU A 2 -11.17 -7.41 -10.01
C LEU A 2 -10.36 -8.40 -9.16
N ALA A 3 -9.13 -8.04 -8.76
CA ALA A 3 -8.31 -8.88 -7.89
C ALA A 3 -8.99 -9.22 -6.56
N LEU A 4 -9.71 -8.26 -5.97
CA LEU A 4 -10.45 -8.46 -4.71
C LEU A 4 -11.66 -9.39 -4.92
N LEU A 5 -12.41 -9.21 -6.00
CA LEU A 5 -13.53 -10.10 -6.34
C LEU A 5 -13.05 -11.54 -6.55
N ALA A 6 -11.94 -11.71 -7.26
CA ALA A 6 -11.32 -13.01 -7.46
C ALA A 6 -10.87 -13.64 -6.13
N LEU A 7 -10.23 -12.87 -5.22
CA LEU A 7 -9.91 -13.36 -3.88
C LEU A 7 -11.15 -13.77 -3.07
N LEU A 8 -12.22 -12.96 -3.11
CA LEU A 8 -13.47 -13.28 -2.41
C LEU A 8 -14.09 -14.56 -2.97
N GLY A 9 -14.06 -14.75 -4.28
CA GLY A 9 -14.45 -16.00 -4.94
C GLY A 9 -13.61 -17.19 -4.48
N ALA A 10 -12.28 -17.02 -4.43
CA ALA A 10 -11.36 -18.05 -3.95
C ALA A 10 -11.62 -18.43 -2.48
N ALA A 11 -11.83 -17.42 -1.62
CA ALA A 11 -12.15 -17.62 -0.21
C ALA A 11 -13.51 -18.32 -0.01
N HIS A 12 -14.53 -17.93 -0.79
CA HIS A 12 -15.83 -18.58 -0.77
C HIS A 12 -15.75 -20.05 -1.17
N LEU A 13 -15.01 -20.36 -2.25
CA LEU A 13 -14.77 -21.74 -2.68
C LEU A 13 -14.01 -22.55 -1.63
N ALA A 14 -13.02 -21.92 -0.98
CA ALA A 14 -12.20 -22.51 0.09
C ALA A 14 -13.04 -22.91 1.32
N LEU A 15 -14.01 -22.09 1.74
CA LEU A 15 -14.85 -22.38 2.92
C LEU A 15 -15.60 -23.71 2.84
N GLY A 16 -16.05 -24.11 1.64
CA GLY A 16 -16.74 -25.40 1.41
C GLY A 16 -15.87 -26.44 0.70
N TYR A 17 -14.57 -26.22 0.58
CA TYR A 17 -13.67 -27.13 -0.16
C TYR A 17 -13.66 -28.54 0.44
N ARG A 18 -13.64 -28.64 1.77
CA ARG A 18 -13.57 -29.93 2.49
C ARG A 18 -14.83 -30.80 2.35
N GLU A 19 -15.99 -30.19 2.11
CA GLU A 19 -17.27 -30.90 2.01
C GLU A 19 -17.63 -31.25 0.57
N ALA A 20 -16.98 -30.63 -0.41
CA ALA A 20 -17.38 -30.75 -1.80
C ALA A 20 -17.13 -32.17 -2.34
N PRO A 21 -18.16 -32.86 -2.87
CA PRO A 21 -17.97 -34.15 -3.55
C PRO A 21 -17.12 -33.97 -4.81
N ARG A 22 -17.27 -32.83 -5.49
CA ARG A 22 -16.46 -32.41 -6.64
C ARG A 22 -15.30 -31.50 -6.22
N TRP A 23 -14.53 -31.92 -5.22
CA TRP A 23 -13.38 -31.16 -4.71
C TRP A 23 -12.35 -30.78 -5.79
N PRO A 24 -12.07 -31.58 -6.86
CA PRO A 24 -11.10 -31.17 -7.87
C PRO A 24 -11.56 -29.93 -8.65
N LEU A 25 -12.86 -29.82 -8.95
CA LEU A 25 -13.44 -28.63 -9.61
C LEU A 25 -13.35 -27.40 -8.70
N ARG A 26 -13.58 -27.57 -7.39
CA ARG A 26 -13.38 -26.47 -6.43
C ARG A 26 -11.92 -26.07 -6.31
N ALA A 27 -10.98 -27.02 -6.28
CA ALA A 27 -9.55 -26.72 -6.30
C ALA A 27 -9.18 -25.92 -7.55
N ALA A 28 -9.62 -26.37 -8.73
CA ALA A 28 -9.41 -25.65 -9.99
C ALA A 28 -10.02 -24.24 -9.94
N GLY A 29 -11.23 -24.08 -9.37
CA GLY A 29 -11.85 -22.78 -9.18
C GLY A 29 -11.07 -21.85 -8.25
N ILE A 30 -10.57 -22.37 -7.11
CA ILE A 30 -9.72 -21.62 -6.17
C ILE A 30 -8.45 -21.16 -6.90
N VAL A 31 -7.76 -22.07 -7.59
CA VAL A 31 -6.52 -21.81 -8.31
C VAL A 31 -6.73 -20.80 -9.43
N GLY A 32 -7.80 -20.95 -10.22
CA GLY A 32 -8.18 -20.00 -11.27
C GLY A 32 -8.45 -18.60 -10.71
N CYS A 33 -9.20 -18.51 -9.60
CA CYS A 33 -9.45 -17.24 -8.93
C CYS A 33 -8.15 -16.60 -8.39
N LEU A 34 -7.27 -17.40 -7.78
CA LEU A 34 -5.96 -16.90 -7.31
C LEU A 34 -5.10 -16.44 -8.48
N ALA A 35 -5.07 -17.16 -9.59
CA ALA A 35 -4.35 -16.76 -10.81
C ALA A 35 -4.88 -15.42 -11.34
N VAL A 36 -6.20 -15.24 -11.44
CA VAL A 36 -6.80 -13.96 -11.83
C VAL A 36 -6.43 -12.84 -10.84
N ALA A 37 -6.47 -13.12 -9.53
CA ALA A 37 -6.09 -12.15 -8.51
C ALA A 37 -4.64 -11.70 -8.66
N PHE A 38 -3.71 -12.64 -8.85
CA PHE A 38 -2.29 -12.38 -9.10
C PHE A 38 -2.06 -11.60 -10.41
N LEU A 39 -2.70 -12.01 -11.52
CA LEU A 39 -2.58 -11.35 -12.82
C LEU A 39 -3.11 -9.91 -12.78
N CYS A 40 -4.17 -9.67 -12.00
CA CYS A 40 -4.69 -8.32 -11.81
C CYS A 40 -3.82 -7.49 -10.87
N LYS A 41 -3.14 -8.12 -9.89
CA LYS A 41 -2.38 -7.43 -8.84
C LYS A 41 -1.48 -8.39 -8.05
N GLU A 42 -0.17 -8.28 -8.25
CA GLU A 42 0.84 -9.19 -7.68
C GLU A 42 0.84 -9.21 -6.15
N VAL A 43 0.67 -8.03 -5.50
CA VAL A 43 0.64 -7.90 -4.03
C VAL A 43 -0.53 -8.66 -3.41
N VAL A 44 -1.62 -8.79 -4.14
CA VAL A 44 -2.84 -9.49 -3.69
C VAL A 44 -2.64 -10.99 -3.68
N GLY A 45 -1.72 -11.51 -4.49
CA GLY A 45 -1.43 -12.92 -4.56
C GLY A 45 -0.89 -13.55 -3.26
N VAL A 46 -0.34 -12.74 -2.36
CA VAL A 46 0.08 -13.19 -1.02
C VAL A 46 -1.11 -13.69 -0.18
N PHE A 47 -2.35 -13.26 -0.50
CA PHE A 47 -3.57 -13.84 0.08
C PHE A 47 -3.83 -15.28 -0.34
N GLY A 48 -3.18 -15.78 -1.40
CA GLY A 48 -3.24 -17.18 -1.77
C GLY A 48 -2.90 -18.10 -0.60
N ALA A 49 -1.90 -17.73 0.22
CA ALA A 49 -1.56 -18.48 1.43
C ALA A 49 -2.74 -18.57 2.41
N VAL A 50 -3.49 -17.47 2.59
CA VAL A 50 -4.65 -17.42 3.49
C VAL A 50 -5.81 -18.23 2.92
N VAL A 51 -6.08 -18.14 1.63
CA VAL A 51 -7.12 -18.93 0.96
C VAL A 51 -6.81 -20.42 1.06
N VAL A 52 -5.54 -20.81 0.86
CA VAL A 52 -5.08 -22.20 1.05
C VAL A 52 -5.26 -22.61 2.51
N LEU A 53 -4.86 -21.79 3.47
CA LEU A 53 -5.08 -22.07 4.90
C LEU A 53 -6.56 -22.29 5.21
N LEU A 54 -7.45 -21.42 4.72
CA LEU A 54 -8.90 -21.56 4.90
C LEU A 54 -9.42 -22.89 4.33
N ALA A 55 -8.97 -23.26 3.13
CA ALA A 55 -9.37 -24.52 2.50
C ALA A 55 -8.83 -25.75 3.23
N VAL A 56 -7.62 -25.68 3.80
CA VAL A 56 -6.93 -26.79 4.46
C VAL A 56 -7.41 -26.97 5.90
N ALA A 57 -7.29 -25.92 6.72
CA ALA A 57 -7.57 -26.03 8.15
C ALA A 57 -9.08 -26.02 8.48
N GLY A 58 -9.91 -25.62 7.52
CA GLY A 58 -11.37 -25.77 7.54
C GLY A 58 -12.07 -24.91 8.61
N TRP A 59 -13.25 -24.41 8.24
CA TRP A 59 -14.28 -24.03 9.21
C TRP A 59 -14.69 -25.29 10.02
N PRO A 60 -15.23 -25.22 11.25
CA PRO A 60 -15.47 -26.41 12.06
C PRO A 60 -16.53 -27.29 11.39
N ILE A 61 -16.04 -28.31 10.69
CA ILE A 61 -16.80 -29.28 9.89
C ILE A 61 -16.35 -30.67 10.34
N PRO A 62 -17.21 -31.71 10.30
CA PRO A 62 -16.87 -33.07 10.66
C PRO A 62 -15.60 -33.58 9.97
N ARG A 63 -14.85 -34.45 10.65
CA ARG A 63 -13.60 -35.02 10.14
C ARG A 63 -13.87 -35.82 8.85
N VAL A 64 -13.17 -35.44 7.78
CA VAL A 64 -13.06 -36.23 6.54
C VAL A 64 -12.04 -37.35 6.79
N PRO A 65 -12.14 -38.53 6.15
CA PRO A 65 -11.09 -39.54 6.25
C PRO A 65 -9.70 -38.98 5.91
N ALA A 66 -8.72 -39.23 6.79
CA ALA A 66 -7.36 -38.71 6.70
C ALA A 66 -6.66 -38.86 5.33
N PRO A 67 -6.76 -39.99 4.59
CA PRO A 67 -6.10 -40.11 3.29
C PRO A 67 -6.68 -39.17 2.21
N VAL A 68 -8.00 -38.96 2.23
CA VAL A 68 -8.69 -38.04 1.31
C VAL A 68 -8.32 -36.59 1.64
N GLU A 69 -8.19 -36.28 2.93
CA GLU A 69 -7.74 -34.96 3.40
C GLU A 69 -6.30 -34.68 2.93
N ARG A 70 -5.36 -35.60 3.13
CA ARG A 70 -3.95 -35.41 2.72
C ARG A 70 -3.81 -35.16 1.22
N THR A 71 -4.49 -35.94 0.38
CA THR A 71 -4.45 -35.75 -1.09
C THR A 71 -5.02 -34.40 -1.51
N ARG A 72 -6.13 -33.96 -0.90
CA ARG A 72 -6.75 -32.66 -1.16
C ARG A 72 -5.84 -31.48 -0.77
N VAL A 73 -5.12 -31.60 0.34
CA VAL A 73 -4.18 -30.58 0.83
C VAL A 73 -2.97 -30.49 -0.10
N ILE A 74 -2.36 -31.64 -0.45
CA ILE A 74 -1.20 -31.68 -1.35
C ILE A 74 -1.56 -31.11 -2.73
N ALA A 75 -2.69 -31.52 -3.30
CA ALA A 75 -3.14 -31.03 -4.61
C ALA A 75 -3.35 -29.51 -4.62
N LEU A 76 -3.99 -28.97 -3.58
CA LEU A 76 -4.21 -27.53 -3.46
C LEU A 76 -2.90 -26.77 -3.26
N ALA A 77 -2.00 -27.28 -2.42
CA ALA A 77 -0.70 -26.66 -2.16
C ALA A 77 0.18 -26.65 -3.42
N LEU A 78 0.24 -27.77 -4.16
CA LEU A 78 0.96 -27.87 -5.42
C LEU A 78 0.40 -26.91 -6.47
N ALA A 79 -0.93 -26.83 -6.61
CA ALA A 79 -1.55 -25.94 -7.58
C ALA A 79 -1.33 -24.46 -7.25
N ALA A 80 -1.44 -24.08 -5.96
CA ALA A 80 -1.13 -22.73 -5.51
C ALA A 80 0.36 -22.38 -5.73
N LEU A 81 1.27 -23.33 -5.45
CA LEU A 81 2.71 -23.17 -5.70
C LEU A 81 2.99 -22.98 -7.20
N LEU A 82 2.39 -23.79 -8.07
CA LEU A 82 2.58 -23.68 -9.52
C LEU A 82 2.11 -22.31 -10.06
N VAL A 83 0.96 -21.81 -9.60
CA VAL A 83 0.51 -20.46 -9.95
C VAL A 83 1.49 -19.40 -9.47
N ALA A 84 1.96 -19.50 -8.23
CA ALA A 84 2.94 -18.55 -7.68
C ALA A 84 4.25 -18.57 -8.48
N LEU A 85 4.75 -19.74 -8.86
CA LEU A 85 5.96 -19.90 -9.68
C LEU A 85 5.77 -19.32 -11.09
N ALA A 86 4.64 -19.62 -11.75
CA ALA A 86 4.34 -19.11 -13.09
C ALA A 86 4.26 -17.57 -13.11
N VAL A 87 3.61 -16.98 -12.11
CA VAL A 87 3.53 -15.52 -11.96
C VAL A 87 4.89 -14.92 -11.61
N GLY A 88 5.66 -15.57 -10.72
CA GLY A 88 7.01 -15.15 -10.39
C GLY A 88 7.93 -15.14 -11.62
N ALA A 89 7.85 -16.17 -12.45
CA ALA A 89 8.57 -16.25 -13.72
C ALA A 89 8.13 -15.15 -14.70
N MET A 90 6.83 -14.88 -14.81
CA MET A 90 6.30 -13.79 -15.64
C MET A 90 6.80 -12.42 -15.17
N ILE A 91 6.76 -12.14 -13.86
CA ILE A 91 7.28 -10.88 -13.30
C ILE A 91 8.78 -10.75 -13.61
N LEU A 92 9.55 -11.83 -13.39
CA LEU A 92 10.97 -11.82 -13.68
C LEU A 92 11.25 -11.54 -15.16
N ALA A 93 10.49 -12.17 -16.06
CA ALA A 93 10.60 -11.96 -17.51
C ALA A 93 10.28 -10.52 -17.91
N VAL A 94 9.17 -9.95 -17.42
CA VAL A 94 8.79 -8.55 -17.68
C VAL A 94 9.85 -7.58 -17.16
N ARG A 95 10.38 -7.82 -15.95
CA ARG A 95 11.41 -6.97 -15.36
C ARG A 95 12.76 -7.04 -16.05
N SER A 96 13.07 -8.17 -16.70
CA SER A 96 14.29 -8.31 -17.48
C SER A 96 14.23 -7.62 -18.85
N GLY A 97 13.06 -7.08 -19.24
CA GLY A 97 12.88 -6.37 -20.49
C GLY A 97 13.51 -4.97 -20.48
N PRO A 98 14.21 -4.56 -21.55
CA PRO A 98 14.81 -3.21 -21.66
C PRO A 98 13.78 -2.07 -21.74
N GLU A 99 12.52 -2.38 -22.05
CA GLU A 99 11.41 -1.41 -22.16
C GLU A 99 10.51 -1.39 -20.92
N ALA A 100 10.89 -2.05 -19.84
CA ALA A 100 10.05 -2.06 -18.64
C ALA A 100 10.06 -0.66 -18.00
N THR A 101 8.97 0.09 -18.22
CA THR A 101 8.68 1.38 -17.61
C THR A 101 7.58 1.24 -16.53
N GLY A 102 7.49 2.22 -15.62
CA GLY A 102 6.40 2.29 -14.64
C GLY A 102 6.62 1.65 -13.27
N TYR A 103 5.54 1.62 -12.47
CA TYR A 103 5.59 1.34 -11.02
C TYR A 103 6.13 -0.06 -10.66
N GLY A 104 5.89 -1.07 -11.51
CA GLY A 104 6.36 -2.44 -11.28
C GLY A 104 7.89 -2.59 -11.27
N MET A 105 8.62 -1.70 -11.94
CA MET A 105 10.09 -1.71 -11.93
C MET A 105 10.70 -1.29 -10.60
N ALA A 106 9.92 -0.57 -9.81
CA ALA A 106 10.31 -0.16 -8.47
C ALA A 106 10.38 -1.35 -7.50
N TYR A 107 9.76 -2.50 -7.81
CA TYR A 107 9.84 -3.69 -6.96
C TYR A 107 11.30 -4.10 -6.70
N GLY A 108 11.70 -4.31 -5.45
CA GLY A 108 13.08 -4.68 -5.11
C GLY A 108 14.12 -3.56 -5.26
N SER A 109 13.73 -2.33 -5.62
CA SER A 109 14.65 -1.19 -5.58
C SER A 109 14.94 -0.72 -4.14
N ALA A 110 14.10 -1.16 -3.19
CA ALA A 110 14.30 -0.89 -1.78
C ALA A 110 15.30 -1.88 -1.14
N GLY A 111 16.15 -1.35 -0.27
CA GLY A 111 16.93 -2.17 0.65
C GLY A 111 16.02 -2.96 1.60
N LEU A 112 16.29 -4.26 1.74
CA LEU A 112 15.63 -5.12 2.71
C LEU A 112 16.21 -4.84 4.10
N SER A 113 15.51 -4.03 4.90
CA SER A 113 15.91 -3.72 6.28
C SER A 113 14.85 -4.13 7.30
N PRO A 114 15.22 -4.56 8.52
CA PRO A 114 14.27 -4.82 9.59
C PRO A 114 13.42 -3.59 9.95
N ALA A 115 14.01 -2.39 9.89
CA ALA A 115 13.30 -1.14 10.12
C ALA A 115 12.15 -0.92 9.13
N ARG A 116 12.37 -1.26 7.85
CA ARG A 116 11.35 -1.21 6.80
C ARG A 116 10.26 -2.26 7.01
N LEU A 117 10.63 -3.49 7.35
CA LEU A 117 9.66 -4.54 7.65
C LEU A 117 8.78 -4.11 8.83
N TRP A 118 9.38 -3.57 9.90
CA TRP A 118 8.66 -3.01 11.04
C TRP A 118 7.74 -1.84 10.64
N HIS A 119 8.23 -0.92 9.81
CA HIS A 119 7.42 0.18 9.28
C HIS A 119 6.18 -0.34 8.52
N ASN A 120 6.36 -1.34 7.65
CA ASN A 120 5.26 -1.93 6.91
C ASN A 120 4.29 -2.68 7.83
N LEU A 121 4.80 -3.38 8.85
CA LEU A 121 3.97 -4.07 9.85
C LEU A 121 3.11 -3.08 10.64
N VAL A 122 3.72 -1.98 11.10
CA VAL A 122 2.97 -0.87 11.73
C VAL A 122 1.93 -0.33 10.77
N ALA A 123 2.30 -0.13 9.51
CA ALA A 123 1.40 0.42 8.49
C ALA A 123 0.24 -0.53 8.13
N THR A 124 0.38 -1.85 8.27
CA THR A 124 -0.67 -2.85 8.00
C THR A 124 -1.47 -3.23 9.25
N THR A 125 -0.98 -2.93 10.45
CA THR A 125 -1.60 -3.35 11.72
C THR A 125 -2.31 -2.21 12.45
N LEU A 126 -1.68 -1.03 12.50
CA LEU A 126 -2.13 0.07 13.34
C LEU A 126 -3.00 1.06 12.55
N PRO A 127 -4.10 1.58 13.13
CA PRO A 127 -5.01 2.50 12.46
C PRO A 127 -4.34 3.85 12.15
N VAL A 128 -3.35 4.26 12.95
CA VAL A 128 -2.64 5.52 12.75
C VAL A 128 -1.15 5.28 12.61
N ARG A 129 -0.53 5.88 11.59
CA ARG A 129 0.91 5.86 11.37
C ARG A 129 1.47 7.29 11.34
N PRO A 130 2.36 7.67 12.27
CA PRO A 130 3.13 8.91 12.13
C PRO A 130 4.06 8.83 10.92
N GLU A 131 4.05 9.85 10.07
CA GLU A 131 5.04 9.98 9.00
C GLU A 131 6.46 10.01 9.59
N GLY A 132 7.32 9.10 9.14
CA GLY A 132 8.75 9.07 9.50
C GLY A 132 9.10 8.66 10.94
N ARG A 133 8.13 8.27 11.79
CA ARG A 133 8.40 7.89 13.20
C ARG A 133 7.63 6.64 13.66
N ALA A 134 7.79 5.51 12.96
CA ALA A 134 7.09 4.26 13.28
C ALA A 134 7.24 3.81 14.76
N ALA A 135 8.37 4.10 15.40
CA ALA A 135 8.58 3.81 16.83
C ALA A 135 7.58 4.51 17.76
N LEU A 136 7.09 5.70 17.38
CA LEU A 136 6.10 6.45 18.15
C LEU A 136 4.66 6.08 17.81
N ALA A 137 4.43 5.18 16.85
CA ALA A 137 3.10 4.83 16.40
C ALA A 137 2.24 4.31 17.56
N LEU A 138 2.79 3.48 18.44
CA LEU A 138 2.05 2.93 19.58
C LEU A 138 1.55 3.99 20.57
N LEU A 139 2.14 5.19 20.61
CA LEU A 139 1.74 6.26 21.52
C LEU A 139 0.48 7.02 21.04
N TYR A 140 0.01 6.76 19.82
CA TYR A 140 -1.21 7.37 19.31
C TYR A 140 -2.44 6.82 20.06
N PRO A 141 -3.37 7.66 20.53
CA PRO A 141 -4.54 7.23 21.29
C PRO A 141 -5.35 6.12 20.59
N ALA A 142 -5.57 6.22 19.28
CA ALA A 142 -6.27 5.19 18.52
C ALA A 142 -5.56 3.82 18.56
N ASN A 143 -4.23 3.83 18.50
CA ASN A 143 -3.42 2.62 18.54
C ASN A 143 -3.41 2.02 19.95
N LEU A 144 -3.31 2.86 21.00
CA LEU A 144 -3.44 2.43 22.39
C LEU A 144 -4.81 1.80 22.66
N VAL A 145 -5.88 2.43 22.20
CA VAL A 145 -7.24 1.91 22.35
C VAL A 145 -7.42 0.59 21.60
N LEU A 146 -6.90 0.47 20.38
CA LEU A 146 -6.94 -0.79 19.63
C LEU A 146 -6.20 -1.91 20.38
N VAL A 147 -4.99 -1.65 20.86
CA VAL A 147 -4.17 -2.63 21.60
C VAL A 147 -4.86 -3.03 22.90
N ALA A 148 -5.39 -2.07 23.66
CA ALA A 148 -6.14 -2.33 24.89
C ALA A 148 -7.39 -3.18 24.61
N LEU A 149 -8.16 -2.85 23.58
CA LEU A 149 -9.32 -3.64 23.17
C LEU A 149 -8.94 -5.05 22.75
N ALA A 150 -7.88 -5.21 21.96
CA ALA A 150 -7.39 -6.52 21.54
C ALA A 150 -7.00 -7.37 22.77
N MET A 151 -6.25 -6.81 23.72
CA MET A 151 -5.85 -7.52 24.95
C MET A 151 -7.06 -7.91 25.82
N LEU A 152 -7.99 -6.98 26.04
CA LEU A 152 -9.22 -7.23 26.81
C LEU A 152 -10.11 -8.27 26.13
N GLY A 153 -10.22 -8.19 24.80
CA GLY A 153 -10.86 -9.19 23.97
C GLY A 153 -10.24 -10.55 24.21
N LEU A 154 -8.93 -10.70 24.01
CA LEU A 154 -8.23 -11.98 24.17
C LEU A 154 -8.35 -12.60 25.56
N HIS A 155 -8.35 -11.78 26.61
CA HIS A 155 -8.56 -12.25 27.98
C HIS A 155 -10.00 -12.73 28.20
N GLY A 156 -10.97 -12.22 27.45
CA GLY A 156 -12.37 -12.56 27.60
C GLY A 156 -12.89 -13.76 26.82
N TRP A 157 -12.07 -14.35 25.95
CA TRP A 157 -12.49 -15.53 25.18
C TRP A 157 -12.70 -16.74 26.08
N ARG A 158 -13.81 -17.45 25.86
CA ARG A 158 -14.11 -18.68 26.60
C ARG A 158 -13.27 -19.84 26.05
N PRO A 159 -12.91 -20.84 26.88
CA PRO A 159 -12.19 -22.03 26.41
C PRO A 159 -12.93 -22.79 25.31
N ALA A 160 -14.27 -22.80 25.35
CA ALA A 160 -15.11 -23.43 24.32
C ALA A 160 -14.88 -22.84 22.91
N ASP A 161 -14.39 -21.59 22.82
CA ASP A 161 -14.16 -20.87 21.56
C ASP A 161 -12.69 -20.98 21.08
N ALA A 162 -11.87 -21.85 21.69
CA ALA A 162 -10.42 -21.92 21.43
C ALA A 162 -10.05 -22.05 19.95
N ARG A 163 -10.85 -22.78 19.15
CA ARG A 163 -10.60 -22.94 17.71
C ARG A 163 -10.89 -21.67 16.93
N VAL A 164 -12.02 -21.01 17.21
CA VAL A 164 -12.34 -19.70 16.61
C VAL A 164 -11.29 -18.67 17.03
N ARG A 165 -10.70 -18.82 18.23
CA ARG A 165 -9.64 -17.96 18.77
C ARG A 165 -8.36 -18.10 17.99
N GLY A 166 -7.96 -19.35 17.79
CA GLY A 166 -6.80 -19.68 16.97
C GLY A 166 -6.93 -19.11 15.57
N TRP A 167 -8.12 -19.16 14.98
CA TRP A 167 -8.37 -18.57 13.66
C TRP A 167 -8.35 -17.04 13.66
N ALA A 168 -9.04 -16.39 14.60
CA ALA A 168 -9.05 -14.93 14.70
C ALA A 168 -7.65 -14.36 14.96
N LEU A 169 -6.89 -15.00 15.86
CA LEU A 169 -5.49 -14.66 16.12
C LEU A 169 -4.59 -14.97 14.93
N GLY A 170 -4.72 -16.16 14.35
CA GLY A 170 -3.92 -16.61 13.23
C GLY A 170 -4.08 -15.69 12.04
N LEU A 171 -5.31 -15.46 11.56
CA LEU A 171 -5.59 -14.54 10.45
C LEU A 171 -5.30 -13.09 10.84
N GLY A 172 -5.62 -12.71 12.07
CA GLY A 172 -5.41 -11.38 12.61
C GLY A 172 -3.96 -10.91 12.59
N LEU A 173 -3.03 -11.82 12.84
CA LEU A 173 -1.59 -11.56 12.86
C LEU A 173 -0.91 -11.91 11.52
N LEU A 174 -1.34 -13.00 10.88
CA LEU A 174 -0.74 -13.46 9.63
C LEU A 174 -0.98 -12.47 8.49
N LEU A 175 -2.19 -11.89 8.39
CA LEU A 175 -2.50 -10.97 7.30
C LEU A 175 -1.62 -9.71 7.31
N PRO A 176 -1.47 -8.96 8.42
CA PRO A 176 -0.53 -7.85 8.48
C PRO A 176 0.90 -8.23 8.20
N LEU A 177 1.36 -9.39 8.69
CA LEU A 177 2.71 -9.90 8.46
C LEU A 177 2.95 -10.19 6.97
N LEU A 178 2.00 -10.88 6.32
CA LEU A 178 2.04 -11.14 4.89
C LEU A 178 2.06 -9.84 4.10
N GLY A 179 1.28 -8.83 4.50
CA GLY A 179 1.34 -7.49 3.91
C GLY A 179 2.71 -6.84 4.11
N ALA A 180 3.25 -6.90 5.32
CA ALA A 180 4.55 -6.32 5.63
C ALA A 180 5.67 -6.92 4.77
N LEU A 181 5.64 -8.25 4.58
CA LEU A 181 6.56 -9.00 3.74
C LEU A 181 6.36 -8.70 2.25
N ALA A 182 5.11 -8.68 1.79
CA ALA A 182 4.76 -8.37 0.40
C ALA A 182 5.30 -6.99 -0.02
N TYR A 183 5.24 -6.02 0.90
CA TYR A 183 5.73 -4.66 0.70
C TYR A 183 7.19 -4.43 1.10
N TRP A 184 7.84 -5.43 1.68
CA TRP A 184 9.23 -5.31 2.11
C TRP A 184 10.17 -4.94 0.95
N PRO A 185 10.08 -5.56 -0.24
CA PRO A 185 10.90 -5.17 -1.39
C PRO A 185 10.41 -3.89 -2.09
N TRP A 186 9.22 -3.38 -1.79
CA TRP A 186 8.70 -2.20 -2.46
C TRP A 186 9.28 -0.93 -1.85
N PRO A 187 9.70 0.07 -2.66
CA PRO A 187 10.11 1.39 -2.19
C PRO A 187 8.95 2.13 -1.56
N LYS A 188 7.70 1.81 -1.95
CA LYS A 188 6.50 2.36 -1.33
C LYS A 188 5.44 1.40 -0.80
N PHE A 189 5.01 1.65 0.45
CA PHE A 189 3.74 1.19 0.97
C PHE A 189 2.64 2.16 0.54
N ASP A 190 1.67 1.64 -0.20
CA ASP A 190 0.47 2.34 -0.62
C ASP A 190 -0.73 1.69 0.07
N ALA A 191 -1.44 2.46 0.89
CA ALA A 191 -2.54 1.96 1.72
C ALA A 191 -3.68 1.38 0.89
N PHE A 192 -3.92 1.89 -0.32
CA PHE A 192 -4.94 1.34 -1.23
C PHE A 192 -4.60 -0.11 -1.64
N TYR A 193 -3.33 -0.36 -1.90
CA TYR A 193 -2.81 -1.68 -2.23
C TYR A 193 -2.72 -2.57 -0.97
N GLY A 194 -2.63 -1.95 0.22
CA GLY A 194 -2.59 -2.62 1.52
C GLY A 194 -3.95 -3.04 2.07
N LEU A 195 -5.06 -2.57 1.47
CA LEU A 195 -6.43 -2.77 1.93
C LEU A 195 -6.76 -4.21 2.37
N PRO A 196 -6.42 -5.24 1.59
CA PRO A 196 -6.71 -6.61 1.99
C PRO A 196 -6.06 -7.00 3.33
N PHE A 197 -4.87 -6.48 3.65
CA PHE A 197 -4.13 -6.85 4.86
C PHE A 197 -4.74 -6.23 6.14
N PHE A 198 -5.53 -5.16 6.01
CA PHE A 198 -6.30 -4.57 7.11
C PHE A 198 -7.45 -5.45 7.60
N VAL A 199 -7.81 -6.49 6.85
CA VAL A 199 -8.82 -7.48 7.29
C VAL A 199 -8.36 -8.18 8.58
N GLY A 200 -7.07 -8.46 8.75
CA GLY A 200 -6.56 -9.10 9.97
C GLY A 200 -6.83 -8.28 11.24
N PRO A 201 -6.34 -7.03 11.34
CA PRO A 201 -6.59 -6.16 12.49
C PRO A 201 -8.08 -5.88 12.70
N ALA A 202 -8.86 -5.76 11.61
CA ALA A 202 -10.31 -5.62 11.69
C ALA A 202 -10.98 -6.86 12.33
N LEU A 203 -10.52 -8.08 11.99
CA LEU A 203 -10.99 -9.32 12.62
C LEU A 203 -10.63 -9.38 14.11
N LEU A 204 -9.43 -8.95 14.49
CA LEU A 204 -9.03 -8.88 15.91
C LEU A 204 -9.90 -7.91 16.70
N LEU A 205 -10.13 -6.72 16.15
CA LEU A 205 -10.99 -5.71 16.76
C LEU A 205 -12.46 -6.19 16.84
N GLY A 206 -12.99 -6.72 15.75
CA GLY A 206 -14.36 -7.26 15.70
C GLY A 206 -14.56 -8.40 16.68
N GLY A 207 -13.60 -9.32 16.77
CA GLY A 207 -13.59 -10.41 17.75
C GLY A 207 -13.55 -9.89 19.19
N ALA A 208 -12.69 -8.90 19.47
CA ALA A 208 -12.61 -8.28 20.79
C ALA A 208 -13.93 -7.61 21.22
N VAL A 209 -14.53 -6.81 20.33
CA VAL A 209 -15.81 -6.14 20.58
C VAL A 209 -16.93 -7.16 20.78
N THR A 210 -16.95 -8.24 20.00
CA THR A 210 -17.94 -9.32 20.12
C THR A 210 -17.86 -9.99 21.49
N VAL A 211 -16.66 -10.31 21.96
CA VAL A 211 -16.44 -10.93 23.27
C VAL A 211 -16.83 -10.00 24.42
N LEU A 212 -16.48 -8.72 24.34
CA LEU A 212 -16.91 -7.73 25.32
C LEU A 212 -18.43 -7.53 25.31
N GLY A 213 -19.05 -7.60 24.13
CA GLY A 213 -20.50 -7.55 23.95
C GLY A 213 -21.22 -8.72 24.63
N ALA A 214 -20.71 -9.93 24.46
CA ALA A 214 -21.27 -11.15 25.06
C ALA A 214 -21.25 -11.15 26.60
N ARG A 215 -20.41 -10.33 27.23
CA ARG A 215 -20.39 -10.13 28.69
C ARG A 215 -21.51 -9.22 29.20
N GLY A 216 -22.15 -8.44 28.31
CA GLY A 216 -23.22 -7.52 28.65
C GLY A 216 -22.77 -6.30 29.49
N GLY A 217 -23.76 -5.53 29.97
CA GLY A 217 -23.58 -4.46 30.95
C GLY A 217 -22.61 -3.34 30.54
N ALA A 218 -21.74 -2.95 31.47
CA ALA A 218 -20.76 -1.87 31.26
C ALA A 218 -19.67 -2.26 30.24
N ALA A 219 -19.17 -3.50 30.27
CA ALA A 219 -18.11 -3.96 29.37
C ALA A 219 -18.52 -3.85 27.89
N ALA A 220 -19.76 -4.22 27.56
CA ALA A 220 -20.31 -4.08 26.20
C ALA A 220 -20.45 -2.62 25.75
N ARG A 221 -20.77 -1.70 26.67
CA ARG A 221 -20.85 -0.25 26.36
C ARG A 221 -19.45 0.33 26.15
N TRP A 222 -18.52 0.04 27.05
CA TRP A 222 -17.13 0.50 26.94
C TRP A 222 -16.43 -0.04 25.71
N GLY A 223 -16.58 -1.33 25.40
CA GLY A 223 -15.98 -1.94 24.20
C GLY A 223 -16.45 -1.28 22.90
N ARG A 224 -17.76 -1.02 22.78
CA ARG A 224 -18.33 -0.31 21.62
C ARG A 224 -17.88 1.15 21.56
N GLY A 225 -17.92 1.87 22.68
CA GLY A 225 -17.45 3.25 22.75
C GLY A 225 -15.98 3.39 22.37
N ALA A 226 -15.12 2.53 22.91
CA ALA A 226 -13.70 2.49 22.59
C ALA A 226 -13.46 2.14 21.11
N ALA A 227 -14.20 1.20 20.53
CA ALA A 227 -14.09 0.88 19.10
C ALA A 227 -14.51 2.07 18.22
N LEU A 228 -15.60 2.77 18.57
CA LEU A 228 -16.03 3.99 17.88
C LEU A 228 -14.97 5.10 17.98
N VAL A 229 -14.35 5.27 19.15
CA VAL A 229 -13.24 6.22 19.33
C VAL A 229 -12.04 5.84 18.47
N ALA A 230 -11.64 4.56 18.46
CA ALA A 230 -10.51 4.10 17.65
C ALA A 230 -10.75 4.33 16.15
N VAL A 231 -11.95 4.00 15.65
CA VAL A 231 -12.34 4.24 14.24
C VAL A 231 -12.42 5.74 13.95
N GLY A 232 -13.09 6.51 14.81
CA GLY A 232 -13.23 7.96 14.64
C GLY A 232 -11.89 8.69 14.58
N TYR A 233 -10.95 8.32 15.46
CA TYR A 233 -9.60 8.86 15.43
C TYR A 233 -8.79 8.38 14.21
N ALA A 234 -9.03 7.17 13.69
CA ALA A 234 -8.37 6.67 12.48
C ALA A 234 -8.80 7.45 11.22
N VAL A 235 -10.02 7.97 11.19
CA VAL A 235 -10.54 8.78 10.07
C VAL A 235 -9.74 10.08 9.90
N ILE A 236 -9.28 10.71 10.99
CA ILE A 236 -8.55 11.99 10.93
C ILE A 236 -7.26 11.91 10.08
N PRO A 237 -6.28 11.02 10.37
CA PRO A 237 -5.09 10.87 9.55
C PRO A 237 -5.39 10.27 8.17
N ALA A 238 -6.48 9.51 8.02
CA ALA A 238 -6.92 9.01 6.72
C ALA A 238 -7.38 10.17 5.80
N LEU A 239 -8.22 11.08 6.30
CA LEU A 239 -8.65 12.28 5.58
C LEU A 239 -7.45 13.16 5.23
N ARG A 240 -6.54 13.42 6.18
CA ARG A 240 -5.27 14.12 5.90
C ARG A 240 -4.49 13.47 4.76
N SER A 241 -4.41 12.13 4.75
CA SER A 241 -3.70 11.39 3.71
C SER A 241 -4.36 11.53 2.34
N VAL A 242 -5.70 11.55 2.29
CA VAL A 242 -6.47 11.78 1.05
C VAL A 242 -6.26 13.19 0.53
N ASP A 243 -6.38 14.20 1.40
CA ASP A 243 -6.21 15.60 1.01
C ASP A 243 -4.77 15.89 0.57
N ALA A 244 -3.79 15.33 1.27
CA ALA A 244 -2.39 15.41 0.87
C ALA A 244 -2.16 14.71 -0.49
N ALA A 245 -2.73 13.52 -0.71
CA ALA A 245 -2.60 12.82 -1.98
C ALA A 245 -3.24 13.58 -3.15
N ALA A 246 -4.42 14.18 -2.93
CA ALA A 246 -5.07 15.04 -3.92
C ALA A 246 -4.24 16.28 -4.24
N ALA A 247 -3.63 16.91 -3.22
CA ALA A 247 -2.72 18.03 -3.42
C ALA A 247 -1.45 17.64 -4.19
N ARG A 248 -0.88 16.45 -3.93
CA ARG A 248 0.25 15.91 -4.71
C ARG A 248 -0.15 15.70 -6.17
N LEU A 249 -1.25 15.01 -6.43
CA LEU A 249 -1.72 14.75 -7.79
C LEU A 249 -1.94 16.06 -8.58
N ARG A 250 -2.50 17.11 -7.94
CA ARG A 250 -2.64 18.43 -8.58
C ARG A 250 -1.29 19.06 -8.94
N LEU A 251 -0.30 18.95 -8.05
CA LEU A 251 1.06 19.42 -8.31
C LEU A 251 1.73 18.64 -9.43
N ASP A 252 1.59 17.31 -9.41
CA ASP A 252 2.17 16.42 -10.42
C ASP A 252 1.56 16.71 -11.80
N GLN A 253 0.24 16.90 -11.88
CA GLN A 253 -0.45 17.33 -13.10
C GLN A 253 0.04 18.71 -13.58
N SER A 254 0.17 19.67 -12.66
CA SER A 254 0.64 21.02 -13.00
C SER A 254 2.10 21.03 -13.46
N ALA A 255 2.95 20.21 -12.83
CA ALA A 255 4.33 20.01 -13.24
C ALA A 255 4.43 19.32 -14.60
N ALA A 256 3.65 18.26 -14.82
CA ALA A 256 3.55 17.59 -16.11
C ALA A 256 3.11 18.54 -17.23
N ALA A 257 2.17 19.44 -16.96
CA ALA A 257 1.74 20.49 -17.89
C ALA A 257 2.87 21.44 -18.31
N ILE A 258 3.75 21.79 -17.38
CA ILE A 258 4.91 22.64 -17.67
C ILE A 258 5.94 21.85 -18.47
N ILE A 259 6.22 20.61 -18.08
CA ILE A 259 7.17 19.71 -18.75
C ILE A 259 6.73 19.47 -20.19
N ALA A 260 5.44 19.26 -20.43
CA ALA A 260 4.85 19.08 -21.76
C ALA A 260 5.07 20.28 -22.71
N ARG A 261 5.33 21.48 -22.16
CA ARG A 261 5.61 22.69 -22.94
C ARG A 261 7.10 22.92 -23.21
N LEU A 262 7.99 22.14 -22.59
CA LEU A 262 9.43 22.20 -22.87
C LEU A 262 9.74 21.47 -24.18
N GLY A 263 10.86 21.84 -24.81
CA GLY A 263 11.26 21.25 -26.09
C GLY A 263 11.91 19.87 -25.91
N PRO A 264 11.95 19.03 -26.97
CA PRO A 264 12.63 17.73 -26.92
C PRO A 264 14.16 17.84 -26.72
N ALA A 265 14.74 19.03 -26.96
CA ALA A 265 16.14 19.31 -26.68
C ALA A 265 16.44 19.57 -25.20
N ASP A 266 15.40 19.78 -24.38
CA ASP A 266 15.52 20.02 -22.95
C ASP A 266 15.58 18.71 -22.17
N THR A 267 16.17 18.77 -20.98
CA THR A 267 16.20 17.66 -20.04
C THR A 267 15.68 18.13 -18.68
N VAL A 268 14.70 17.40 -18.16
CA VAL A 268 14.11 17.67 -16.85
C VAL A 268 14.73 16.72 -15.83
N LEU A 269 15.40 17.29 -14.84
CA LEU A 269 16.04 16.58 -13.76
C LEU A 269 15.15 16.64 -12.51
N VAL A 270 14.50 15.52 -12.19
CA VAL A 270 13.68 15.37 -10.99
C VAL A 270 14.59 15.03 -9.82
N LEU A 271 14.74 15.99 -8.90
CA LEU A 271 15.67 15.87 -7.78
C LEU A 271 15.06 15.06 -6.64
N GLY A 272 15.77 14.01 -6.24
CA GLY A 272 15.37 13.09 -5.18
C GLY A 272 16.50 12.70 -4.23
N PRO A 273 16.19 12.37 -2.97
CA PRO A 273 17.22 11.93 -2.01
C PRO A 273 17.91 10.64 -2.46
N THR A 274 19.23 10.64 -2.35
CA THR A 274 20.23 9.69 -2.93
C THR A 274 20.33 8.39 -2.16
N ALA A 275 20.06 8.46 -0.86
CA ALA A 275 20.13 7.36 0.06
C ALA A 275 19.24 7.68 1.26
N SER A 276 18.10 7.01 1.35
CA SER A 276 17.37 6.64 2.57
C SER A 276 15.91 6.37 2.21
N ASP A 277 15.17 5.74 3.10
CA ASP A 277 13.75 5.39 2.99
C ASP A 277 12.76 6.55 2.71
N ARG A 278 13.26 7.75 2.37
CA ARG A 278 12.44 8.89 1.95
C ARG A 278 12.39 8.96 0.43
N ARG A 279 11.18 8.86 -0.09
CA ARG A 279 10.87 8.66 -1.49
C ARG A 279 10.91 9.97 -2.26
N LEU A 280 11.28 9.88 -3.53
CA LEU A 280 10.78 10.80 -4.54
C LEU A 280 9.24 10.75 -4.59
N PRO A 281 8.56 11.89 -4.69
CA PRO A 281 7.10 11.89 -4.72
C PRO A 281 6.49 11.26 -5.97
N VAL A 282 7.13 11.52 -7.10
CA VAL A 282 6.84 10.99 -8.43
C VAL A 282 8.19 10.70 -9.07
N ALA A 283 8.32 9.53 -9.69
CA ALA A 283 9.51 9.17 -10.46
C ALA A 283 9.49 9.89 -11.81
N ALA A 284 10.66 10.20 -12.36
CA ALA A 284 10.81 10.86 -13.66
C ALA A 284 10.00 10.18 -14.77
N ALA A 285 10.03 8.85 -14.83
CA ALA A 285 9.25 8.08 -15.80
C ALA A 285 7.74 8.30 -15.64
N GLU A 286 7.22 8.31 -14.41
CA GLU A 286 5.80 8.55 -14.14
C GLU A 286 5.41 9.98 -14.54
N LEU A 287 6.26 10.97 -14.28
CA LEU A 287 6.01 12.35 -14.65
C LEU A 287 6.04 12.59 -16.16
N HIS A 288 6.96 11.91 -16.86
CA HIS A 288 7.02 11.89 -18.32
C HIS A 288 5.75 11.26 -18.94
N ASP A 289 5.33 10.11 -18.41
CA ASP A 289 4.11 9.44 -18.85
C ASP A 289 2.87 10.31 -18.60
N TYR A 290 2.81 11.00 -17.46
CA TYR A 290 1.76 11.99 -17.21
C TYR A 290 1.78 13.12 -18.24
N ALA A 291 2.94 13.69 -18.57
CA ALA A 291 3.05 14.76 -19.54
C ALA A 291 2.54 14.33 -20.93
N ILE A 292 2.90 13.13 -21.38
CA ILE A 292 2.41 12.54 -22.65
C ILE A 292 0.90 12.30 -22.57
N ALA A 293 0.43 11.60 -21.54
CA ALA A 293 -0.95 11.13 -21.46
C ALA A 293 -1.97 12.26 -21.25
N THR A 294 -1.63 13.26 -20.41
CA THR A 294 -2.56 14.33 -20.02
C THR A 294 -2.54 15.52 -20.98
N HIS A 295 -1.42 15.76 -21.67
CA HIS A 295 -1.26 16.89 -22.57
C HIS A 295 -1.11 16.50 -24.05
N LEU A 296 -1.30 15.21 -24.38
CA LEU A 296 -1.30 14.69 -25.74
C LEU A 296 -0.05 15.05 -26.55
N VAL A 297 1.10 15.14 -25.87
CA VAL A 297 2.38 15.38 -26.52
C VAL A 297 2.85 14.06 -27.12
N ALA A 298 3.20 14.06 -28.40
CA ALA A 298 3.82 12.90 -29.03
C ALA A 298 5.14 12.57 -28.29
N ALA A 299 5.39 11.28 -28.00
CA ALA A 299 6.50 10.87 -27.14
C ALA A 299 7.87 11.34 -27.65
N ASP A 300 8.05 11.49 -28.97
CA ASP A 300 9.25 11.99 -29.63
C ASP A 300 9.45 13.51 -29.46
N ARG A 301 8.43 14.23 -28.99
CA ARG A 301 8.45 15.68 -28.75
C ARG A 301 8.55 16.04 -27.27
N ALA A 302 8.39 15.07 -26.37
CA ALA A 302 8.53 15.31 -24.94
C ALA A 302 10.01 15.47 -24.56
N PRO A 303 10.33 16.31 -23.55
CA PRO A 303 11.69 16.40 -23.04
C PRO A 303 12.10 15.09 -22.36
N THR A 304 13.40 14.81 -22.32
CA THR A 304 13.91 13.69 -21.52
C THR A 304 13.74 14.01 -20.04
N VAL A 305 13.14 13.12 -19.25
CA VAL A 305 12.96 13.29 -17.80
C VAL A 305 13.80 12.25 -17.07
N LEU A 306 14.65 12.68 -16.12
CA LEU A 306 15.57 11.81 -15.38
C LEU A 306 15.47 12.04 -13.88
N ASP A 307 15.47 10.96 -13.10
CA ASP A 307 15.64 11.03 -11.66
C ASP A 307 17.12 11.24 -11.33
N VAL A 308 17.43 12.27 -10.52
CA VAL A 308 18.80 12.52 -10.08
C VAL A 308 18.86 12.81 -8.56
N PRO A 309 19.99 12.47 -7.92
CA PRO A 309 20.24 12.80 -6.51
C PRO A 309 20.08 14.29 -6.18
N CYS A 310 19.62 14.63 -4.97
CA CYS A 310 19.48 16.02 -4.51
C CYS A 310 20.79 16.81 -4.65
N GLU A 311 21.95 16.17 -4.43
CA GLU A 311 23.26 16.82 -4.51
C GLU A 311 23.69 17.14 -5.95
N ARG A 312 22.96 16.63 -6.96
CA ARG A 312 23.15 16.99 -8.38
C ARG A 312 22.48 18.32 -8.75
N TYR A 313 21.82 18.99 -7.81
CA TYR A 313 21.33 20.35 -8.04
C TYR A 313 22.51 21.29 -8.28
N ALA A 314 22.64 21.75 -9.52
CA ALA A 314 23.70 22.65 -9.96
C ALA A 314 23.10 23.72 -10.89
N PRO A 315 22.44 24.75 -10.33
CA PRO A 315 21.76 25.77 -11.14
C PRO A 315 22.77 26.44 -12.08
N GLY A 316 22.40 26.57 -13.36
CA GLY A 316 23.27 27.14 -14.39
C GLY A 316 24.30 26.18 -15.00
N ALA A 317 24.36 24.91 -14.59
CA ALA A 317 25.30 23.94 -15.16
C ALA A 317 25.07 23.65 -16.66
N SER A 318 23.84 23.82 -17.14
CA SER A 318 23.49 23.68 -18.56
C SER A 318 22.28 24.54 -18.90
N PRO A 319 22.28 25.20 -20.08
CA PRO A 319 21.11 25.95 -20.55
C PRO A 319 19.94 25.05 -20.95
N ARG A 320 20.15 23.73 -21.07
CA ARG A 320 19.11 22.76 -21.45
C ARG A 320 18.47 22.05 -20.26
N TYR A 321 18.96 22.28 -19.05
CA TYR A 321 18.48 21.58 -17.86
C TYR A 321 17.41 22.39 -17.16
N ALA A 322 16.25 21.77 -16.98
CA ALA A 322 15.24 22.18 -16.03
C ALA A 322 15.37 21.28 -14.79
N TYR A 323 15.35 21.88 -13.61
CA TYR A 323 15.38 21.17 -12.33
C TYR A 323 14.00 21.21 -11.72
N LEU A 324 13.56 20.09 -11.16
CA LEU A 324 12.30 19.98 -10.44
C LEU A 324 12.55 19.41 -9.06
N SER A 325 12.07 20.09 -8.02
CA SER A 325 12.16 19.62 -6.64
C SER A 325 10.85 19.77 -5.89
N TYR A 326 10.46 18.71 -5.20
CA TYR A 326 9.31 18.74 -4.30
C TYR A 326 9.73 19.17 -2.90
N SER A 327 8.91 20.00 -2.24
CA SER A 327 9.18 20.52 -0.89
C SER A 327 9.34 19.46 0.20
N TYR A 328 8.88 18.23 -0.07
CA TYR A 328 8.91 17.06 0.80
C TYR A 328 9.91 15.98 0.30
N GLY A 329 10.71 16.30 -0.72
CA GLY A 329 11.85 15.52 -1.21
C GLY A 329 13.17 16.20 -0.83
N CYS A 330 13.80 16.92 -1.78
CA CYS A 330 15.05 17.65 -1.56
C CYS A 330 14.88 19.02 -0.88
N GLY A 331 13.65 19.45 -0.62
CA GLY A 331 13.34 20.74 -0.02
C GLY A 331 12.97 21.78 -1.07
N ARG A 332 13.27 23.05 -0.79
CA ARG A 332 12.94 24.19 -1.65
C ARG A 332 14.20 24.76 -2.29
N PHE A 333 14.10 25.24 -3.52
CA PHE A 333 15.15 26.04 -4.11
C PHE A 333 15.21 27.41 -3.41
N PRO A 334 16.40 27.99 -3.23
CA PRO A 334 16.54 29.34 -2.71
C PRO A 334 15.81 30.36 -3.59
N GLU A 335 15.97 30.25 -4.91
CA GLU A 335 15.42 31.16 -5.92
C GLU A 335 14.80 30.36 -7.08
N PRO A 336 13.60 29.77 -6.90
CA PRO A 336 12.96 29.02 -7.96
C PRO A 336 12.55 29.95 -9.11
N GLY A 337 12.75 29.50 -10.35
CA GLY A 337 12.19 30.18 -11.52
C GLY A 337 10.66 30.14 -11.52
N LEU A 338 10.08 29.05 -11.04
CA LEU A 338 8.63 28.89 -10.82
C LEU A 338 8.37 28.06 -9.56
N ARG A 339 7.39 28.46 -8.76
CA ARG A 339 6.89 27.68 -7.63
C ARG A 339 5.43 27.35 -7.82
N LEU A 340 5.12 26.07 -7.87
CA LEU A 340 3.76 25.55 -7.78
C LEU A 340 3.46 25.23 -6.32
N ALA A 341 2.24 25.52 -5.89
CA ALA A 341 1.79 25.23 -4.53
C ALA A 341 0.37 24.66 -4.56
N SER A 342 0.13 23.63 -3.76
CA SER A 342 -1.22 23.13 -3.50
C SER A 342 -1.44 23.08 -1.98
N PRO A 343 -2.31 23.94 -1.43
CA PRO A 343 -2.71 23.81 -0.04
C PRO A 343 -3.54 22.54 0.16
N TYR A 344 -3.51 22.01 1.38
CA TYR A 344 -4.41 20.95 1.80
C TYR A 344 -4.79 21.13 3.28
N PRO A 345 -6.10 21.07 3.61
CA PRO A 345 -6.55 21.13 4.98
C PRO A 345 -6.25 19.81 5.70
N TRP A 346 -6.05 19.89 7.01
CA TRP A 346 -6.03 18.73 7.89
C TRP A 346 -6.44 19.14 9.31
N ARG A 347 -6.70 18.17 10.18
CA ARG A 347 -6.92 18.43 11.60
C ARG A 347 -5.81 17.78 12.41
N ASP A 348 -5.27 18.52 13.38
CA ASP A 348 -4.35 17.95 14.33
C ASP A 348 -5.03 16.82 15.09
N TRP A 349 -4.40 15.66 15.16
CA TRP A 349 -5.04 14.49 15.72
C TRP A 349 -5.17 14.59 17.25
N LEU A 350 -4.34 15.40 17.92
CA LEU A 350 -4.35 15.58 19.36
C LEU A 350 -5.31 16.70 19.78
N THR A 351 -5.24 17.86 19.14
CA THR A 351 -6.03 19.05 19.49
C THR A 351 -7.31 19.20 18.67
N LEU A 352 -7.45 18.45 17.58
CA LEU A 352 -8.53 18.56 16.58
C LEU A 352 -8.62 19.94 15.89
N THR A 353 -7.61 20.79 16.10
CA THR A 353 -7.56 22.12 15.49
C THR A 353 -7.37 22.00 13.99
N PRO A 354 -8.12 22.77 13.18
CA PRO A 354 -7.92 22.79 11.74
C PRO A 354 -6.60 23.48 11.41
N HIS A 355 -5.85 22.89 10.48
CA HIS A 355 -4.63 23.42 9.91
C HIS A 355 -4.72 23.37 8.39
N VAL A 356 -3.95 24.23 7.73
CA VAL A 356 -3.75 24.19 6.28
C VAL A 356 -2.25 24.12 6.05
N ASP A 357 -1.80 22.99 5.54
CA ASP A 357 -0.42 22.84 5.08
C ASP A 357 -0.36 23.14 3.58
N THR A 358 0.85 23.34 3.05
CA THR A 358 1.06 23.56 1.62
C THR A 358 2.18 22.67 1.12
N LEU A 359 1.86 21.83 0.14
CA LEU A 359 2.87 21.14 -0.66
C LEU A 359 3.32 22.07 -1.78
N ALA A 360 4.59 22.02 -2.14
CA ALA A 360 5.11 22.82 -3.23
C ALA A 360 6.05 22.02 -4.15
N VAL A 361 6.11 22.45 -5.41
CA VAL A 361 7.08 22.02 -6.41
C VAL A 361 7.80 23.25 -6.90
N ASP A 362 9.11 23.26 -6.73
CA ASP A 362 9.99 24.28 -7.25
C ASP A 362 10.56 23.80 -8.58
N LEU A 363 10.45 24.63 -9.60
CA LEU A 363 11.07 24.44 -10.91
C LEU A 363 12.09 25.55 -11.14
N ASP A 364 13.26 25.19 -11.65
CA ASP A 364 14.30 26.14 -11.99
C ASP A 364 15.07 25.70 -13.25
N GLY A 365 15.95 26.56 -13.77
CA GLY A 365 16.73 26.35 -14.98
C GLY A 365 16.37 27.33 -16.08
N ALA A 366 17.25 27.44 -17.08
CA ALA A 366 17.04 28.33 -18.22
C ALA A 366 15.76 28.00 -19.02
N PRO A 367 15.41 26.72 -19.28
CA PRO A 367 14.18 26.39 -20.01
C PRO A 367 12.91 26.88 -19.31
N ILE A 368 12.87 26.79 -17.97
CA ILE A 368 11.74 27.27 -17.17
C ILE A 368 11.60 28.78 -17.27
N ARG A 369 12.71 29.53 -17.16
CA ARG A 369 12.68 31.00 -17.26
C ARG A 369 12.29 31.46 -18.67
N ALA A 370 12.81 30.79 -19.71
CA ALA A 370 12.45 31.07 -21.09
C ALA A 370 10.95 30.82 -21.34
N LEU A 371 10.39 29.73 -20.80
CA LEU A 371 8.96 29.43 -20.89
C LEU A 371 8.08 30.52 -20.25
N LEU A 372 8.53 31.12 -19.13
CA LEU A 372 7.81 32.20 -18.45
C LEU A 372 7.93 33.56 -19.16
N GLN A 373 8.93 33.73 -20.01
CA GLN A 373 9.15 34.94 -20.82
C GLN A 373 8.49 34.86 -22.21
N ALA A 374 8.06 33.67 -22.63
CA ALA A 374 7.34 33.48 -23.87
C ALA A 374 5.95 34.15 -23.79
N PRO A 375 5.56 34.95 -24.80
CA PRO A 375 4.34 35.76 -24.80
C PRO A 375 3.05 34.94 -24.79
#